data_AF-A0A2W7B4P8-F1
#
_entry.id   AF-A0A2W7B4P8-F1
#
_cell.length_a   1.000
_cell.length_b   1.000
_cell.length_c   1.000
_cell.angle_alpha   90.00
_cell.angle_beta   90.00
_cell.angle_gamma   90.00
#
_symmetry.space_group_name_H-M   'P 1'
#
loop_
_entity.id
_entity.type
_entity.pdbx_description
1 polymer ?
#
loop_
_entity_poly.entity_id
_entity_poly.type
_entity_poly.pdbx_seq_one_letter_code
_entity_poly.pdbx_strand_id
1 'polypeptide(L)'
;GHSLGGYTALAVAGAEINFDHLQEVCDSNFIYLNTSLLLQCQALELPRETYRFRDPRVNSVLLVNPVNSSIFGPEGLAAVTVPGMGIAGSHDPPTPAVFEQFRTFPWYTTENRSLALIEGQAHIDFSALDAGLSHLLSTLPGLTLAEPEVIDRYLNALGLAFVGRYVARRPEYGLYLRSGYDSYLSQGEPFRLFMVNAGAEVEQQLINPLDELLQPLELPDGEPGELGEPGESEE
;
A
#
# COMPACT_ATOMS: atom_id res chain seq x y z
N GLY A 1 3.51 -3.41 6.87
CA GLY A 1 4.64 -2.82 7.60
C GLY A 1 4.85 -1.40 7.12
N HIS A 2 5.16 -0.47 8.03
CA HIS A 2 5.43 0.93 7.69
C HIS A 2 6.90 1.27 7.96
N SER A 3 7.57 2.04 7.10
CA SER A 3 8.98 2.44 7.30
C SER A 3 9.90 1.22 7.51
N LEU A 4 10.66 1.16 8.61
CA LEU A 4 11.47 0.00 9.00
C LEU A 4 10.63 -1.26 9.31
N GLY A 5 9.35 -1.10 9.62
CA GLY A 5 8.39 -2.20 9.63
C GLY A 5 8.17 -2.84 8.25
N GLY A 6 8.54 -2.14 7.17
CA GLY A 6 8.63 -2.67 5.82
C GLY A 6 9.73 -3.72 5.68
N TYR A 7 10.95 -3.43 6.16
CA TYR A 7 12.02 -4.42 6.30
C TYR A 7 11.54 -5.64 7.09
N THR A 8 10.90 -5.42 8.24
CA THR A 8 10.40 -6.52 9.08
C THR A 8 9.42 -7.41 8.32
N ALA A 9 8.44 -6.81 7.65
CA ALA A 9 7.44 -7.54 6.87
C ALA A 9 8.08 -8.33 5.72
N LEU A 10 9.05 -7.75 5.03
CA LEU A 10 9.77 -8.40 3.93
C LEU A 10 10.65 -9.54 4.42
N ALA A 11 11.38 -9.36 5.52
CA ALA A 11 12.22 -10.40 6.11
C ALA A 11 11.39 -11.64 6.48
N VAL A 12 10.23 -11.46 7.15
CA VAL A 12 9.34 -12.59 7.49
C VAL A 12 8.62 -13.19 6.27
N ALA A 13 8.52 -12.42 5.18
CA ALA A 13 8.02 -12.89 3.89
C ALA A 13 9.07 -13.61 3.04
N GLY A 14 10.34 -13.61 3.47
CA GLY A 14 11.43 -14.37 2.85
C GLY A 14 12.51 -13.53 2.20
N ALA A 15 12.49 -12.21 2.32
CA ALA A 15 13.59 -11.39 1.85
C ALA A 15 14.88 -11.73 2.61
N GLU A 16 15.99 -11.83 1.89
CA GLU A 16 17.29 -12.19 2.44
C GLU A 16 18.22 -10.98 2.45
N ILE A 17 18.99 -10.79 3.53
CA ILE A 17 19.98 -9.72 3.60
C ILE A 17 21.08 -9.99 2.58
N ASN A 18 21.32 -9.06 1.66
CA ASN A 18 22.46 -9.11 0.76
C ASN A 18 23.59 -8.24 1.32
N PHE A 19 24.44 -8.84 2.15
CA PHE A 19 25.53 -8.13 2.82
C PHE A 19 26.60 -7.59 1.86
N ASP A 20 26.82 -8.22 0.70
CA ASP A 20 27.80 -7.76 -0.28
C ASP A 20 27.26 -6.50 -0.99
N HIS A 21 26.00 -6.54 -1.43
CA HIS A 21 25.31 -5.38 -2.01
C HIS A 21 25.20 -4.23 -1.01
N LEU A 22 24.81 -4.52 0.24
CA LEU A 22 24.67 -3.50 1.27
C LEU A 22 26.02 -2.81 1.54
N GLN A 23 27.12 -3.57 1.63
CA GLN A 23 28.45 -3.00 1.83
C GLN A 23 28.84 -2.06 0.68
N GLU A 24 28.65 -2.50 -0.56
CA GLU A 24 28.96 -1.69 -1.76
C GLU A 24 28.20 -0.35 -1.77
N VAL A 25 26.90 -0.38 -1.44
CA VAL A 25 26.06 0.83 -1.42
C VAL A 25 26.44 1.76 -0.26
N CYS A 26 26.72 1.21 0.93
CA CYS A 26 27.10 1.98 2.10
C CYS A 26 28.47 2.67 1.94
N ASP A 27 29.40 2.05 1.21
CA ASP A 27 30.73 2.64 0.93
C ASP A 27 30.67 3.77 -0.12
N SER A 28 29.62 3.81 -0.94
CA SER A 28 29.48 4.76 -2.06
C SER A 28 29.01 6.18 -1.66
N ASN A 29 28.84 6.47 -0.36
CA ASN A 29 28.55 7.80 0.20
C ASN A 29 27.31 8.54 -0.39
N PHE A 30 26.23 7.81 -0.74
CA PHE A 30 24.96 8.38 -1.22
C PHE A 30 23.92 8.68 -0.12
N ILE A 31 24.32 8.68 1.15
CA ILE A 31 23.41 8.77 2.32
C ILE A 31 22.54 10.04 2.30
N TYR A 32 23.04 11.16 1.76
CA TYR A 32 22.30 12.43 1.69
C TYR A 32 21.08 12.37 0.75
N LEU A 33 21.05 11.41 -0.19
CA LEU A 33 19.93 11.22 -1.11
C LEU A 33 18.84 10.30 -0.55
N ASN A 34 19.17 9.47 0.43
CA ASN A 34 18.27 8.50 1.04
C ASN A 34 18.65 8.29 2.50
N THR A 35 17.96 8.98 3.41
CA THR A 35 18.29 8.93 4.84
C THR A 35 18.01 7.55 5.44
N SER A 36 17.09 6.77 4.87
CA SER A 36 16.89 5.38 5.29
C SER A 36 18.11 4.48 5.08
N LEU A 37 19.05 4.86 4.21
CA LEU A 37 20.30 4.12 4.01
C LEU A 37 21.11 4.04 5.31
N LEU A 38 21.07 5.08 6.16
CA LEU A 38 21.72 5.05 7.47
C LEU A 38 21.21 3.90 8.34
N LEU A 39 19.89 3.67 8.32
CA LEU A 39 19.25 2.57 9.05
C LEU A 39 19.62 1.22 8.46
N GLN A 40 19.67 1.13 7.13
CA GLN A 40 20.02 -0.11 6.43
C GLN A 40 21.48 -0.51 6.66
N CYS A 41 22.41 0.46 6.64
CA CYS A 41 23.83 0.21 6.87
C CYS A 41 24.15 -0.29 8.30
N GLN A 42 23.26 -0.08 9.29
CA GLN A 42 23.44 -0.67 10.63
C GLN A 42 23.50 -2.20 10.58
N ALA A 43 22.88 -2.83 9.56
CA ALA A 43 22.94 -4.28 9.41
C ALA A 43 24.35 -4.80 9.13
N LEU A 44 25.30 -3.95 8.69
CA LEU A 44 26.70 -4.35 8.49
C LEU A 44 27.44 -4.66 9.81
N GLU A 45 26.88 -4.25 10.96
CA GLU A 45 27.41 -4.62 12.29
C GLU A 45 27.01 -6.04 12.71
N LEU A 46 26.07 -6.68 12.00
CA LEU A 46 25.62 -8.04 12.27
C LEU A 46 26.63 -9.07 11.76
N PRO A 47 26.70 -10.28 12.38
CA PRO A 47 27.41 -11.41 11.79
C PRO A 47 26.94 -11.66 10.34
N ARG A 48 27.90 -11.84 9.42
CA ARG A 48 27.62 -12.18 8.02
C ARG A 48 27.25 -13.65 7.91
N GLU A 49 25.97 -13.94 8.10
CA GLU A 49 25.39 -15.28 7.99
C GLU A 49 24.03 -15.25 7.29
N THR A 50 23.52 -16.41 6.92
CA THR A 50 22.19 -16.54 6.32
C THR A 50 21.13 -16.54 7.42
N TYR A 51 20.40 -15.44 7.55
CA TYR A 51 19.27 -15.31 8.47
C TYR A 51 18.01 -15.92 7.86
N ARG A 52 17.35 -16.82 8.60
CA ARG A 52 16.09 -17.46 8.17
C ARG A 52 14.89 -16.87 8.90
N PHE A 53 14.44 -15.70 8.44
CA PHE A 53 13.27 -15.03 9.03
C PHE A 53 11.93 -15.48 8.44
N ARG A 54 11.93 -16.16 7.28
CA ARG A 54 10.71 -16.61 6.60
C ARG A 54 9.78 -17.37 7.54
N ASP A 55 8.57 -16.85 7.73
CA ASP A 55 7.49 -17.54 8.45
C ASP A 55 6.43 -18.03 7.46
N PRO A 56 6.28 -19.35 7.22
CA PRO A 56 5.38 -19.89 6.20
C PRO A 56 3.90 -19.50 6.38
N ARG A 57 3.50 -18.98 7.54
CA ARG A 57 2.14 -18.47 7.80
C ARG A 57 1.89 -17.11 7.15
N VAL A 58 2.94 -16.32 6.91
CA VAL A 58 2.84 -15.06 6.17
C VAL A 58 2.55 -15.38 4.70
N ASN A 59 1.37 -14.97 4.25
CA ASN A 59 0.84 -15.31 2.92
C ASN A 59 0.93 -14.14 1.92
N SER A 60 1.18 -12.93 2.39
CA SER A 60 1.19 -11.69 1.60
C SER A 60 1.80 -10.56 2.42
N VAL A 61 2.25 -9.48 1.75
CA VAL A 61 2.81 -8.29 2.42
C VAL A 61 2.23 -6.99 1.87
N LEU A 62 1.72 -6.14 2.77
CA LEU A 62 1.35 -4.77 2.49
C LEU A 62 2.37 -3.84 3.15
N LEU A 63 2.98 -2.95 2.36
CA LEU A 63 4.12 -2.14 2.73
C LEU A 63 3.79 -0.67 2.47
N VAL A 64 3.94 0.19 3.48
CA VAL A 64 3.75 1.64 3.34
C VAL A 64 5.07 2.31 3.63
N ASN A 65 5.59 3.09 2.69
CA ASN A 65 6.88 3.76 2.78
C ASN A 65 8.00 2.84 3.30
N PRO A 66 8.16 1.60 2.79
CA PRO A 66 9.09 0.64 3.37
C PRO A 66 10.55 1.05 3.19
N VAL A 67 11.35 0.83 4.24
CA VAL A 67 12.82 0.78 4.16
C VAL A 67 13.21 -0.63 3.70
N ASN A 68 13.82 -0.78 2.53
CA ASN A 68 14.13 -2.12 2.00
C ASN A 68 15.24 -2.21 0.94
N SER A 69 15.59 -1.13 0.23
CA SER A 69 16.33 -1.24 -1.03
C SER A 69 17.71 -1.86 -0.90
N SER A 70 18.57 -1.27 -0.08
CA SER A 70 19.99 -1.56 -0.01
C SER A 70 20.29 -2.75 0.89
N ILE A 71 19.48 -2.98 1.93
CA ILE A 71 19.67 -4.12 2.85
C ILE A 71 19.42 -5.48 2.17
N PHE A 72 18.46 -5.54 1.25
CA PHE A 72 18.12 -6.78 0.54
C PHE A 72 18.75 -6.84 -0.86
N GLY A 73 18.89 -5.71 -1.54
CA GLY A 73 19.29 -5.68 -2.94
C GLY A 73 18.33 -6.45 -3.87
N PRO A 74 18.69 -6.56 -5.16
CA PRO A 74 17.88 -7.30 -6.13
C PRO A 74 17.71 -8.78 -5.76
N GLU A 75 18.79 -9.44 -5.38
CA GLU A 75 18.82 -10.88 -5.11
C GLU A 75 18.02 -11.23 -3.85
N GLY A 76 18.18 -10.44 -2.79
CA GLY A 76 17.49 -10.66 -1.53
C GLY A 76 15.99 -10.42 -1.62
N LEU A 77 15.55 -9.41 -2.40
CA LEU A 77 14.12 -9.18 -2.64
C LEU A 77 13.50 -10.20 -3.60
N ALA A 78 14.27 -10.74 -4.54
CA ALA A 78 13.80 -11.77 -5.46
C ALA A 78 13.35 -13.07 -4.75
N ALA A 79 13.81 -13.31 -3.51
CA ALA A 79 13.40 -14.42 -2.66
C ALA A 79 11.96 -14.30 -2.11
N VAL A 80 11.35 -13.10 -2.17
CA VAL A 80 9.96 -12.88 -1.74
C VAL A 80 8.99 -13.37 -2.82
N THR A 81 8.38 -14.53 -2.59
CA THR A 81 7.44 -15.15 -3.55
C THR A 81 5.97 -14.88 -3.25
N VAL A 82 5.63 -14.41 -2.05
CA VAL A 82 4.25 -14.09 -1.67
C VAL A 82 3.75 -12.81 -2.37
N PRO A 83 2.43 -12.66 -2.60
CA PRO A 83 1.87 -11.42 -3.12
C PRO A 83 2.27 -10.19 -2.29
N GLY A 84 2.54 -9.09 -2.98
CA GLY A 84 3.07 -7.88 -2.36
C GLY A 84 2.45 -6.60 -2.89
N MET A 85 2.18 -5.65 -2.00
CA MET A 85 1.81 -4.28 -2.38
C MET A 85 2.72 -3.28 -1.67
N GLY A 86 3.42 -2.47 -2.45
CA GLY A 86 4.12 -1.29 -1.97
C GLY A 86 3.24 -0.05 -2.14
N ILE A 87 3.21 0.82 -1.13
CA ILE A 87 2.58 2.14 -1.18
C ILE A 87 3.67 3.14 -0.81
N ALA A 88 3.89 4.13 -1.66
CA ALA A 88 4.86 5.20 -1.48
C ALA A 88 4.18 6.57 -1.35
N GLY A 89 4.81 7.49 -0.62
CA GLY A 89 4.46 8.90 -0.61
C GLY A 89 5.32 9.72 -1.56
N SER A 90 4.74 10.70 -2.25
CA SER A 90 5.53 11.62 -3.07
C SER A 90 6.32 12.64 -2.26
N HIS A 91 5.98 12.87 -0.99
CA HIS A 91 6.61 13.81 -0.08
C HIS A 91 7.20 13.10 1.15
N ASP A 92 7.87 11.97 0.92
CA ASP A 92 8.56 11.18 1.95
C ASP A 92 10.09 11.30 1.85
N PRO A 93 10.72 12.30 2.52
CA PRO A 93 12.19 12.41 2.57
C PRO A 93 12.92 11.27 3.30
N PRO A 94 12.36 10.66 4.37
CA PRO A 94 12.98 9.50 5.01
C PRO A 94 13.21 8.32 4.08
N THR A 95 12.19 7.96 3.29
CA THR A 95 12.24 6.87 2.30
C THR A 95 11.81 7.36 0.93
N PRO A 96 12.67 8.13 0.22
CA PRO A 96 12.27 8.71 -1.05
C PRO A 96 11.91 7.63 -2.07
N ALA A 97 10.72 7.75 -2.66
CA ALA A 97 10.14 6.74 -3.53
C ALA A 97 11.10 6.27 -4.65
N VAL A 98 11.85 7.21 -5.23
CA VAL A 98 12.82 6.92 -6.30
C VAL A 98 13.96 5.99 -5.86
N PHE A 99 14.40 6.08 -4.61
CA PHE A 99 15.53 5.29 -4.09
C PHE A 99 15.08 4.01 -3.38
N GLU A 100 13.84 3.97 -2.89
CA GLU A 100 13.26 2.81 -2.20
C GLU A 100 12.23 2.09 -3.09
N GLN A 101 10.97 2.52 -3.10
CA GLN A 101 9.88 1.70 -3.65
C GLN A 101 9.90 1.58 -5.18
N PHE A 102 10.26 2.64 -5.91
CA PHE A 102 10.35 2.61 -7.38
C PHE A 102 11.56 1.79 -7.83
N ARG A 103 12.66 1.90 -7.09
CA ARG A 103 13.89 1.14 -7.34
C ARG A 103 13.68 -0.35 -7.12
N THR A 104 12.95 -0.72 -6.06
CA THR A 104 12.76 -2.12 -5.66
C THR A 104 11.60 -2.81 -6.34
N PHE A 105 10.58 -2.09 -6.84
CA PHE A 105 9.42 -2.70 -7.49
C PHE A 105 9.76 -3.70 -8.62
N PRO A 106 10.77 -3.44 -9.48
CA PRO A 106 11.20 -4.41 -10.49
C PRO A 106 11.97 -5.62 -9.95
N TRP A 107 12.48 -5.58 -8.72
CA TRP A 107 13.31 -6.65 -8.13
C TRP A 107 12.48 -7.79 -7.52
N TYR A 108 11.22 -7.54 -7.20
CA TYR A 108 10.28 -8.59 -6.82
C TYR A 108 9.99 -9.51 -8.00
N THR A 109 10.01 -10.82 -7.78
CA THR A 109 9.78 -11.84 -8.81
C THR A 109 8.33 -12.32 -8.87
N THR A 110 7.57 -12.18 -7.78
CA THR A 110 6.14 -12.54 -7.75
C THR A 110 5.33 -11.74 -8.77
N GLU A 111 4.48 -12.41 -9.54
CA GLU A 111 3.60 -11.76 -10.53
C GLU A 111 2.48 -10.96 -9.85
N ASN A 112 2.10 -11.37 -8.64
CA ASN A 112 1.09 -10.72 -7.81
C ASN A 112 1.69 -9.56 -7.02
N ARG A 113 2.29 -8.59 -7.73
CA ARG A 113 2.85 -7.37 -7.14
C ARG A 113 2.25 -6.10 -7.69
N SER A 114 2.05 -5.14 -6.79
CA SER A 114 1.54 -3.82 -7.11
C SER A 114 2.34 -2.74 -6.39
N LEU A 115 2.44 -1.57 -7.01
CA LEU A 115 3.04 -0.38 -6.42
C LEU A 115 2.07 0.77 -6.60
N ALA A 116 1.77 1.46 -5.51
CA ALA A 116 0.98 2.68 -5.49
C ALA A 116 1.82 3.88 -5.02
N LEU A 117 1.48 5.06 -5.50
CA LEU A 117 2.02 6.35 -5.06
C LEU A 117 0.87 7.25 -4.65
N ILE A 118 0.89 7.73 -3.41
CA ILE A 118 -0.03 8.76 -2.93
C ILE A 118 0.66 10.13 -3.05
N GLU A 119 0.12 10.99 -3.89
CA GLU A 119 0.58 12.37 -4.03
C GLU A 119 0.35 13.15 -2.73
N GLY A 120 1.33 13.95 -2.31
CA GLY A 120 1.23 14.75 -1.09
C GLY A 120 1.37 13.95 0.21
N GLN A 121 1.47 12.62 0.17
CA GLN A 121 1.70 11.79 1.35
C GLN A 121 3.16 11.86 1.78
N ALA A 122 3.36 12.01 3.09
CA ALA A 122 4.67 12.09 3.71
C ALA A 122 4.87 10.96 4.72
N HIS A 123 6.11 10.77 5.19
CA HIS A 123 6.49 9.58 5.96
C HIS A 123 5.68 9.36 7.24
N ILE A 124 5.29 10.44 7.90
CA ILE A 124 4.48 10.43 9.11
C ILE A 124 3.31 11.38 8.92
N ASP A 125 2.25 11.20 9.70
CA ASP A 125 1.19 12.19 9.75
C ASP A 125 1.67 13.43 10.50
N PHE A 126 1.83 14.52 9.75
CA PHE A 126 2.28 15.80 10.28
C PHE A 126 1.15 16.58 10.96
N SER A 127 -0.12 16.19 10.80
CA SER A 127 -1.26 16.82 11.49
C SER A 127 -1.24 16.58 13.01
N ALA A 128 -0.52 15.54 13.46
CA ALA A 128 -0.31 15.22 14.87
C ALA A 128 0.91 15.92 15.50
N LEU A 129 1.67 16.72 14.74
CA LEU A 129 2.79 17.48 15.28
C LEU A 129 2.32 18.72 16.03
N ASP A 130 3.18 19.21 16.94
CA ASP A 130 2.93 20.48 17.60
C ASP A 130 2.81 21.62 16.58
N ALA A 131 2.07 22.65 16.96
CA ALA A 131 1.77 23.78 16.07
C ALA A 131 3.03 24.51 15.56
N GLY A 132 4.16 24.43 16.27
CA GLY A 132 5.42 25.06 15.88
C GLY A 132 6.11 24.31 14.73
N LEU A 133 6.17 22.98 14.79
CA LEU A 133 6.73 22.16 13.73
C LEU A 133 5.84 22.16 12.47
N SER A 134 4.52 22.12 12.65
CA SER A 134 3.56 22.20 11.54
C SER A 134 3.66 23.53 10.79
N HIS A 135 3.83 24.64 11.51
CA HIS A 135 4.04 25.95 10.89
C HIS A 135 5.36 26.01 10.10
N LEU A 136 6.46 25.45 10.64
CA LEU A 136 7.74 25.41 9.93
C LEU A 136 7.63 24.65 8.59
N LEU A 137 6.94 23.51 8.59
CA LEU A 137 6.75 22.69 7.39
C LEU A 137 5.84 23.36 6.36
N SER A 138 4.75 24.00 6.78
CA SER A 138 3.86 24.76 5.89
C SER A 138 4.54 25.96 5.21
N THR A 139 5.67 26.43 5.74
CA THR A 139 6.44 27.55 5.17
C THR A 139 7.52 27.12 4.20
N LEU A 140 7.76 25.81 4.03
CA LEU A 140 8.73 25.31 3.06
C LEU A 140 8.15 25.48 1.64
N PRO A 141 8.80 26.28 0.77
CA PRO A 141 8.30 26.50 -0.59
C PRO A 141 8.23 25.18 -1.36
N GLY A 142 7.06 24.87 -1.93
CA GLY A 142 6.84 23.68 -2.75
C GLY A 142 6.44 22.42 -1.97
N LEU A 143 6.31 22.48 -0.65
CA LEU A 143 5.76 21.38 0.15
C LEU A 143 4.23 21.54 0.23
N THR A 144 3.50 20.86 -0.66
CA THR A 144 2.03 20.77 -0.58
C THR A 144 1.66 19.37 -0.15
N LEU A 145 1.25 19.23 1.10
CA LEU A 145 0.85 17.95 1.68
C LEU A 145 -0.63 17.70 1.42
N ALA A 146 -0.98 16.43 1.21
CA ALA A 146 -2.37 16.01 1.14
C ALA A 146 -3.00 16.07 2.53
N GLU A 147 -4.29 16.39 2.58
CA GLU A 147 -5.06 16.32 3.81
C GLU A 147 -5.07 14.88 4.34
N PRO A 148 -4.99 14.66 5.68
CA PRO A 148 -4.99 13.33 6.27
C PRO A 148 -6.17 12.46 5.82
N GLU A 149 -7.35 13.06 5.65
CA GLU A 149 -8.54 12.34 5.20
C GLU A 149 -8.39 11.72 3.80
N VAL A 150 -7.73 12.42 2.89
CA VAL A 150 -7.47 11.92 1.52
C VAL A 150 -6.48 10.75 1.57
N ILE A 151 -5.42 10.89 2.36
CA ILE A 151 -4.42 9.83 2.57
C ILE A 151 -5.08 8.59 3.18
N ASP A 152 -5.86 8.76 4.24
CA ASP A 152 -6.55 7.68 4.94
C ASP A 152 -7.55 6.98 4.02
N ARG A 153 -8.28 7.72 3.19
CA ARG A 153 -9.21 7.15 2.22
C ARG A 153 -8.50 6.20 1.25
N TYR A 154 -7.37 6.62 0.69
CA TYR A 154 -6.57 5.77 -0.21
C TYR A 154 -5.98 4.56 0.52
N LEU A 155 -5.36 4.76 1.69
CA LEU A 155 -4.79 3.67 2.47
C LEU A 155 -5.84 2.65 2.90
N ASN A 156 -7.01 3.10 3.33
CA ASN A 156 -8.12 2.23 3.73
C ASN A 156 -8.68 1.46 2.53
N ALA A 157 -8.87 2.11 1.38
CA ALA A 157 -9.36 1.45 0.17
C ALA A 157 -8.40 0.36 -0.33
N LEU A 158 -7.11 0.70 -0.47
CA LEU A 158 -6.09 -0.23 -0.93
C LEU A 158 -5.82 -1.33 0.09
N GLY A 159 -5.78 -1.00 1.38
CA GLY A 159 -5.62 -1.95 2.47
C GLY A 159 -6.77 -2.95 2.52
N LEU A 160 -8.02 -2.48 2.43
CA LEU A 160 -9.20 -3.34 2.38
C LEU A 160 -9.17 -4.26 1.16
N ALA A 161 -8.84 -3.73 -0.02
CA ALA A 161 -8.72 -4.53 -1.24
C ALA A 161 -7.65 -5.61 -1.12
N PHE A 162 -6.46 -5.26 -0.63
CA PHE A 162 -5.34 -6.17 -0.49
C PHE A 162 -5.64 -7.30 0.52
N VAL A 163 -6.13 -6.92 1.70
CA VAL A 163 -6.51 -7.88 2.75
C VAL A 163 -7.67 -8.75 2.29
N GLY A 164 -8.68 -8.18 1.64
CA GLY A 164 -9.80 -8.91 1.05
C GLY A 164 -9.34 -9.99 0.08
N ARG A 165 -8.45 -9.64 -0.86
CA ARG A 165 -7.93 -10.56 -1.87
C ARG A 165 -7.05 -11.65 -1.28
N TYR A 166 -6.02 -11.29 -0.50
CA TYR A 166 -4.95 -12.25 -0.14
C TYR A 166 -5.10 -12.89 1.24
N VAL A 167 -5.76 -12.21 2.18
CA VAL A 167 -5.96 -12.74 3.54
C VAL A 167 -7.33 -13.41 3.66
N ALA A 168 -8.40 -12.69 3.29
CA ALA A 168 -9.76 -13.21 3.32
C ALA A 168 -10.09 -14.13 2.12
N ARG A 169 -9.20 -14.20 1.12
CA ARG A 169 -9.32 -15.05 -0.08
C ARG A 169 -10.58 -14.81 -0.89
N ARG A 170 -10.99 -13.54 -0.98
CA ARG A 170 -12.16 -13.10 -1.75
C ARG A 170 -11.72 -12.58 -3.13
N PRO A 171 -11.87 -13.36 -4.22
CA PRO A 171 -11.34 -13.01 -5.53
C PRO A 171 -11.89 -11.71 -6.12
N GLU A 172 -13.13 -11.35 -5.78
CA GLU A 172 -13.78 -10.12 -6.22
C GLU A 172 -13.00 -8.85 -5.85
N TYR A 173 -12.18 -8.88 -4.79
CA TYR A 173 -11.33 -7.74 -4.43
C TYR A 173 -10.16 -7.51 -5.40
N GLY A 174 -9.86 -8.48 -6.28
CA GLY A 174 -8.86 -8.32 -7.32
C GLY A 174 -9.14 -7.15 -8.26
N LEU A 175 -10.41 -6.78 -8.47
CA LEU A 175 -10.80 -5.62 -9.26
C LEU A 175 -10.25 -4.31 -8.70
N TYR A 176 -10.24 -4.16 -7.37
CA TYR A 176 -9.78 -2.96 -6.67
C TYR A 176 -8.25 -2.90 -6.49
N LEU A 177 -7.53 -3.90 -6.98
CA LEU A 177 -6.07 -3.89 -7.02
C LEU A 177 -5.52 -3.58 -8.42
N ARG A 178 -6.38 -3.36 -9.42
CA ARG A 178 -5.96 -3.02 -10.79
C ARG A 178 -5.70 -1.52 -10.92
N SER A 179 -4.70 -1.14 -11.71
CA SER A 179 -4.28 0.25 -11.93
C SER A 179 -5.46 1.22 -12.06
N GLY A 180 -6.46 0.95 -12.92
CA GLY A 180 -7.61 1.83 -13.13
C GLY A 180 -8.46 2.19 -11.88
N TYR A 181 -8.35 1.46 -10.77
CA TYR A 181 -9.00 1.84 -9.51
C TYR A 181 -8.39 3.11 -8.90
N ASP A 182 -7.13 3.42 -9.20
CA ASP A 182 -6.46 4.65 -8.77
C ASP A 182 -7.19 5.91 -9.26
N SER A 183 -7.66 5.85 -10.50
CA SER A 183 -8.33 6.92 -11.22
C SER A 183 -9.75 7.12 -10.72
N TYR A 184 -10.41 6.04 -10.29
CA TYR A 184 -11.70 6.10 -9.60
C TYR A 184 -11.56 6.75 -8.22
N LEU A 185 -10.58 6.31 -7.42
CA LEU A 185 -10.35 6.86 -6.09
C LEU A 185 -9.96 8.34 -6.13
N SER A 186 -9.22 8.76 -7.15
CA SER A 186 -8.74 10.14 -7.30
C SER A 186 -9.80 11.13 -7.84
N GLN A 187 -11.04 10.70 -8.09
CA GLN A 187 -12.06 11.58 -8.66
C GLN A 187 -12.45 12.69 -7.68
N GLY A 188 -12.29 13.95 -8.12
CA GLY A 188 -12.62 15.12 -7.31
C GLY A 188 -11.58 15.48 -6.25
N GLU A 189 -10.49 14.71 -6.15
CA GLU A 189 -9.42 14.96 -5.17
C GLU A 189 -8.29 15.80 -5.78
N PRO A 190 -7.75 16.80 -5.04
CA PRO A 190 -6.62 17.61 -5.51
C PRO A 190 -5.29 16.84 -5.52
N PHE A 191 -5.17 15.79 -4.71
CA PHE A 191 -4.01 14.90 -4.63
C PHE A 191 -4.38 13.51 -5.14
N ARG A 192 -3.62 13.02 -6.11
CA ARG A 192 -3.97 11.79 -6.81
C ARG A 192 -3.27 10.55 -6.25
N LEU A 193 -3.94 9.43 -6.43
CA LEU A 193 -3.38 8.10 -6.30
C LEU A 193 -2.93 7.62 -7.69
N PHE A 194 -1.76 6.99 -7.76
CA PHE A 194 -1.26 6.32 -8.95
C PHE A 194 -0.93 4.87 -8.63
N MET A 195 -1.23 3.92 -9.50
CA MET A 195 -0.95 2.51 -9.27
C MET A 195 -0.49 1.76 -10.51
N VAL A 196 0.49 0.87 -10.32
CA VAL A 196 0.99 -0.06 -11.34
C VAL A 196 1.00 -1.49 -10.80
N ASN A 197 0.79 -2.47 -11.68
CA ASN A 197 0.76 -3.90 -11.35
C ASN A 197 1.67 -4.67 -12.30
N ALA A 198 2.39 -5.70 -11.82
CA ALA A 198 3.31 -6.48 -12.66
C ALA A 198 2.64 -7.63 -13.44
N GLY A 199 1.37 -7.90 -13.19
CA GLY A 199 0.60 -8.91 -13.89
C GLY A 199 -0.86 -8.50 -13.91
N ALA A 200 -1.32 -7.89 -15.00
CA ALA A 200 -2.74 -7.83 -15.28
C ALA A 200 -3.11 -9.14 -16.01
N GLU A 201 -3.16 -10.25 -15.29
CA GLU A 201 -4.05 -11.31 -15.75
C GLU A 201 -5.46 -10.73 -15.67
N VAL A 202 -6.02 -10.46 -16.85
CA VAL A 202 -7.43 -10.15 -16.94
C VAL A 202 -8.15 -11.45 -16.61
N GLU A 203 -8.44 -11.66 -15.32
CA GLU A 203 -9.26 -12.77 -14.84
C GLU A 203 -10.59 -12.67 -15.60
N GLN A 204 -10.78 -13.54 -16.62
CA GLN A 204 -11.89 -13.39 -17.58
C GLN A 204 -13.25 -13.38 -16.90
N GLN A 205 -13.35 -14.03 -15.74
CA GLN A 205 -14.54 -14.06 -14.89
C GLN A 205 -14.91 -12.70 -14.28
N LEU A 206 -13.96 -11.77 -14.20
CA LEU A 206 -14.13 -10.40 -13.69
C LEU A 206 -14.25 -9.36 -14.83
N ILE A 207 -14.26 -9.80 -16.11
CA ILE A 207 -14.55 -8.95 -17.27
C ILE A 207 -16.06 -8.79 -17.47
N ASN A 208 -16.88 -9.65 -16.85
CA ASN A 208 -18.32 -9.41 -16.81
C ASN A 208 -18.52 -8.03 -16.16
N PRO A 209 -19.20 -7.09 -16.85
CA PRO A 209 -19.33 -5.72 -16.38
C PRO A 209 -19.86 -5.72 -14.95
N LEU A 210 -19.33 -4.83 -14.11
CA LEU A 210 -19.74 -4.68 -12.70
C LEU A 210 -21.27 -4.57 -12.55
N ASP A 211 -21.95 -4.05 -13.57
CA ASP A 211 -23.40 -3.93 -13.67
C ASP A 211 -24.14 -5.28 -13.58
N GLU A 212 -23.51 -6.40 -13.95
CA GLU A 212 -24.09 -7.75 -13.84
C GLU A 212 -23.89 -8.38 -12.45
N LEU A 213 -22.93 -7.89 -11.66
CA LEU A 213 -22.58 -8.42 -10.34
C LEU A 213 -23.20 -7.62 -9.18
N LEU A 214 -23.64 -6.40 -9.44
CA LEU A 214 -24.41 -5.59 -8.51
C LEU A 214 -25.91 -5.89 -8.68
N GLN A 215 -26.35 -7.08 -8.23
CA GLN A 215 -27.79 -7.25 -8.03
C GLN A 215 -28.25 -6.24 -6.97
N PRO A 216 -29.29 -5.43 -7.25
CA PRO A 216 -29.87 -4.56 -6.24
C PRO A 216 -30.23 -5.39 -5.01
N LEU A 217 -29.86 -4.90 -3.83
CA LEU A 217 -30.30 -5.51 -2.59
C LEU A 217 -31.83 -5.35 -2.52
N GLU A 218 -32.58 -6.38 -2.90
CA GLU A 218 -34.03 -6.42 -2.71
C GLU A 218 -34.29 -6.49 -1.20
N LEU A 219 -34.60 -5.32 -0.63
CA LEU A 219 -35.19 -5.27 0.70
C LEU A 219 -36.58 -5.91 0.59
N PRO A 220 -36.93 -6.84 1.49
CA PRO A 220 -38.25 -7.46 1.44
C PRO A 220 -39.32 -6.38 1.55
N ASP A 221 -40.24 -6.37 0.59
CA ASP A 221 -41.40 -5.47 0.61
C ASP A 221 -42.14 -5.66 1.94
N GLY A 222 -42.07 -4.63 2.78
CA GLY A 222 -42.94 -4.56 3.94
C GLY A 222 -44.36 -4.41 3.44
N GLU A 223 -45.18 -5.44 3.65
CA GLU A 223 -46.59 -5.39 3.29
C GLU A 223 -47.26 -4.12 3.88
N PRO A 224 -48.00 -3.34 3.08
CA PRO A 224 -48.81 -2.27 3.62
C PRO A 224 -49.95 -2.92 4.41
N GLY A 225 -49.89 -2.77 5.73
CA GLY A 225 -50.96 -3.22 6.62
C GLY A 225 -52.31 -2.65 6.19
N GLU A 226 -53.30 -3.55 6.10
CA GLU A 226 -54.70 -3.21 5.82
C GLU A 226 -55.19 -2.10 6.76
N LEU A 227 -55.45 -0.92 6.17
CA LEU A 227 -56.27 0.10 6.81
C LEU A 227 -57.72 -0.39 6.76
N GLY A 228 -58.24 -0.84 7.90
CA GLY A 228 -59.65 -1.19 8.06
C GLY A 228 -60.54 0.01 7.74
N GLU A 229 -61.56 -0.22 6.91
CA GLU A 229 -62.57 0.78 6.57
C GLU A 229 -63.45 1.15 7.79
N PRO A 230 -63.90 2.41 7.90
CA PRO A 230 -64.89 2.79 8.90
C PRO A 230 -66.29 2.34 8.43
N GLY A 231 -66.93 1.46 9.21
CA GLY A 231 -68.30 1.02 8.95
C GLY A 231 -69.30 2.18 8.99
N GLU A 232 -70.08 2.30 7.91
CA GLU A 232 -71.26 3.14 7.81
C GLU A 232 -72.39 2.63 8.73
N SER A 233 -73.13 3.59 9.27
CA SER A 233 -74.33 3.46 10.09
C SER A 233 -75.61 3.40 9.26
N GLU A 234 -76.67 2.85 9.89
CA GLU A 234 -78.12 2.86 9.53
C GLU A 234 -78.55 1.74 8.55
N GLU A 235 -79.58 0.90 8.79
CA GLU A 235 -80.81 0.93 9.62
C GLU A 235 -81.03 -0.35 10.45
#